data_AF-A0A7C1ZLQ9-F1
#
_entry.id   AF-A0A7C1ZLQ9-F1
#
_cell.length_a   1.000
_cell.length_b   1.000
_cell.length_c   1.000
_cell.angle_alpha   90.00
_cell.angle_beta   90.00
_cell.angle_gamma   90.00
#
_symmetry.space_group_name_H-M   'P 1'
#
loop_
_entity.id
_entity.type
_entity.pdbx_description
1 polymer ?
#
loop_
_entity_poly.entity_id
_entity_poly.type
_entity_poly.pdbx_seq_one_letter_code
_entity_poly.pdbx_strand_id
1 'polypeptide(L)' 'MVATPAYGRTYKTARAAKADFLAGKDFIITDADDKFGRYFGQPFSIRDMDPGERVEIRFGKHFEKCTTVTV' A
#
# COMPACT_ATOMS: atom_id res chain seq x y z
N MET A 1 7.02 5.63 -1.27
CA MET A 1 6.42 4.29 -1.37
C MET A 1 4.96 4.36 -1.72
N VAL A 2 4.64 3.84 -2.91
CA VAL A 2 3.27 3.62 -3.41
C VAL A 2 2.97 2.13 -3.39
N ALA A 3 1.76 1.78 -2.98
CA ALA A 3 1.33 0.39 -2.80
C ALA A 3 -0.09 0.15 -3.32
N THR A 4 -0.35 -1.11 -3.73
CA THR A 4 -1.68 -1.60 -4.08
C THR A 4 -2.06 -2.81 -3.22
N PRO A 5 -3.35 -3.09 -2.99
CA PRO A 5 -3.77 -4.27 -2.24
C PRO A 5 -3.28 -5.57 -2.90
N ALA A 6 -2.71 -6.47 -2.10
CA ALA A 6 -2.24 -7.77 -2.61
C ALA A 6 -3.38 -8.78 -2.82
N TYR A 7 -3.09 -9.81 -3.62
CA TYR A 7 -3.95 -11.00 -3.79
C TYR A 7 -5.34 -10.71 -4.38
N GLY A 8 -5.41 -9.79 -5.35
CA GLY A 8 -6.65 -9.45 -6.05
C GLY A 8 -7.65 -8.67 -5.20
N ARG A 9 -7.26 -8.20 -4.01
CA ARG A 9 -8.11 -7.34 -3.18
C ARG A 9 -8.34 -6.00 -3.85
N THR A 10 -9.54 -5.46 -3.67
CA THR A 10 -9.88 -4.10 -4.09
C THR A 10 -10.72 -3.44 -3.01
N TYR A 11 -10.61 -2.12 -2.87
CA TYR A 11 -11.39 -1.37 -1.88
C TYR A 11 -12.16 -0.26 -2.58
N LYS A 12 -13.43 -0.09 -2.20
CA LYS A 12 -14.27 1.02 -2.69
C LYS A 12 -13.99 2.34 -1.97
N THR A 13 -13.43 2.28 -0.76
CA THR A 13 -13.22 3.45 0.10
C THR A 13 -11.80 3.48 0.64
N ALA A 14 -11.28 4.70 0.86
CA ALA A 14 -9.98 4.90 1.50
C ALA A 14 -9.94 4.29 2.89
N ARG A 15 -11.01 4.46 3.68
CA ARG A 15 -11.10 3.94 5.06
C ARG A 15 -10.88 2.43 5.13
N ALA A 16 -11.47 1.66 4.21
CA ALA A 16 -11.28 0.22 4.17
C ALA A 16 -9.83 -0.17 3.84
N ALA A 17 -9.22 0.50 2.85
CA ALA A 17 -7.83 0.27 2.49
C ALA A 17 -6.87 0.58 3.65
N LYS A 18 -7.08 1.71 4.35
CA LYS A 18 -6.28 2.07 5.54
C LYS A 18 -6.45 1.08 6.67
N ALA A 19 -7.68 0.68 6.97
CA ALA A 19 -7.96 -0.26 8.06
C ALA A 19 -7.26 -1.60 7.82
N ASP A 20 -7.31 -2.11 6.58
CA ASP A 20 -6.66 -3.38 6.23
C ASP A 20 -5.11 -3.29 6.24
N PHE A 21 -4.56 -2.14 5.86
CA PHE A 21 -3.12 -1.90 5.97
C PHE A 21 -2.67 -1.85 7.43
N LEU A 22 -3.37 -1.08 8.28
CA LEU A 22 -3.10 -0.98 9.71
C LEU A 22 -3.36 -2.31 10.45
N ALA A 23 -4.24 -3.16 9.94
CA ALA A 23 -4.44 -4.52 10.44
C ALA A 23 -3.28 -5.48 10.09
N GLY A 24 -2.27 -5.01 9.35
CA GLY A 24 -1.10 -5.78 8.96
C GLY A 24 -1.35 -6.78 7.85
N LYS A 25 -2.34 -6.54 6.99
CA LYS A 25 -2.48 -7.32 5.76
C LYS A 25 -1.48 -6.85 4.72
N ASP A 26 -1.11 -7.74 3.80
CA ASP A 26 -0.10 -7.44 2.79
C ASP A 26 -0.61 -6.50 1.70
N PHE A 27 0.28 -5.69 1.15
CA PHE A 27 0.11 -4.85 -0.02
C PHE A 27 1.31 -5.08 -0.95
N ILE A 28 1.14 -4.82 -2.25
CA ILE A 28 2.20 -4.93 -3.25
C ILE A 28 2.83 -3.56 -3.45
N ILE A 29 4.15 -3.49 -3.36
CA ILE A 29 4.90 -2.28 -3.71
C ILE A 29 4.76 -2.04 -5.22
N THR A 30 4.25 -0.87 -5.58
CA THR A 30 4.11 -0.44 -6.98
C THR A 30 4.90 0.84 -7.24
N ASP A 31 5.78 1.22 -6.31
CA ASP A 31 6.72 2.30 -6.48
C ASP A 31 7.86 1.84 -7.39
N ALA A 32 8.04 2.55 -8.50
CA ALA A 32 9.06 2.25 -9.50
C ALA A 32 10.24 3.25 -9.44
N ASP A 33 10.29 4.09 -8.40
CA ASP A 33 11.39 5.02 -8.19
C ASP A 33 12.70 4.28 -7.84
N ASP A 34 13.85 4.93 -8.06
CA ASP A 34 15.17 4.30 -7.84
C ASP A 34 15.37 3.79 -6.39
N LYS A 35 14.65 4.33 -5.41
CA LYS A 35 14.75 3.91 -4.01
C LYS A 35 14.03 2.60 -3.73
N PHE A 36 12.83 2.39 -4.30
CA PHE A 36 12.00 1.22 -4.02
C PHE A 36 11.84 0.27 -5.21
N GLY A 37 12.38 0.61 -6.39
CA GLY A 37 12.24 -0.15 -7.62
C GLY A 37 12.76 -1.60 -7.52
N ARG A 38 13.77 -1.87 -6.69
CA ARG A 38 14.25 -3.25 -6.42
C ARG A 38 13.22 -4.13 -5.71
N TYR A 39 12.24 -3.51 -5.05
CA TYR A 39 11.16 -4.17 -4.33
C TYR A 39 9.83 -4.12 -5.10
N PHE A 40 9.82 -3.57 -6.31
CA PHE A 40 8.62 -3.51 -7.13
C PHE A 40 7.99 -4.90 -7.30
N GLY A 41 6.68 -5.00 -7.09
CA GLY A 41 5.94 -6.25 -7.16
C GLY A 41 6.03 -7.14 -5.92
N GLN A 42 6.85 -6.80 -4.93
CA GLN A 42 6.95 -7.57 -3.70
C GLN A 42 5.81 -7.24 -2.72
N PRO A 43 5.31 -8.24 -1.98
CA PRO A 43 4.39 -8.00 -0.87
C PRO A 43 5.13 -7.39 0.32
N PHE A 44 4.46 -6.51 1.04
CA PHE A 44 4.92 -5.93 2.30
C PHE A 44 3.71 -5.60 3.19
N SER A 45 3.95 -5.42 4.48
CA SER A 45 2.94 -5.04 5.46
C SER A 45 3.43 -3.87 6.32
N ILE A 46 2.55 -3.35 7.17
CA ILE A 46 2.95 -2.34 8.19
C ILE A 46 4.07 -2.82 9.12
N ARG A 47 4.26 -4.14 9.27
CA ARG A 47 5.30 -4.72 10.15
C ARG A 47 6.70 -4.57 9.60
N ASP A 48 6.80 -4.33 8.29
CA ASP A 48 8.05 -4.13 7.56
C ASP A 48 8.44 -2.66 7.51
N MET A 49 7.67 -1.77 8.16
CA MET A 49 7.85 -0.33 8.13
C MET A 49 8.26 0.22 9.51
N ASP A 50 9.04 1.28 9.48
CA ASP A 50 9.42 2.02 10.67
C ASP A 50 8.31 3.01 11.09
N PRO A 51 8.14 3.29 12.40
CA PRO A 51 7.19 4.31 12.86
C PRO A 51 7.46 5.68 12.24
N GLY A 52 6.40 6.35 11.79
CA GLY A 52 6.47 7.65 11.13
C GLY A 52 6.66 7.60 9.62
N GLU A 53 6.93 6.42 9.04
CA GLU A 53 6.98 6.26 7.59
C GLU A 53 5.61 6.47 6.95
N ARG A 54 5.62 6.97 5.71
CA ARG A 54 4.40 7.26 4.94
C ARG A 54 4.29 6.34 3.75
N VAL A 55 3.11 5.76 3.58
CA VAL A 55 2.76 4.97 2.40
C VAL A 55 1.55 5.55 1.70
N GLU A 56 1.62 5.63 0.37
CA GLU A 56 0.47 5.93 -0.46
C GLU A 56 -0.18 4.62 -0.93
N ILE A 57 -1.43 4.39 -0.54
CA ILE A 57 -2.20 3.21 -0.91
C ILE A 57 -3.16 3.58 -2.03
N ARG A 58 -3.03 2.92 -3.18
CA ARG A 58 -3.99 3.05 -4.27
C ARG A 58 -5.17 2.10 -4.10
N PHE A 59 -6.37 2.58 -4.42
CA PHE A 59 -7.65 1.87 -4.28
C PHE A 59 -8.63 2.31 -5.37
N GLY A 60 -9.85 1.77 -5.35
CA GLY A 60 -10.86 2.03 -6.38
C GLY A 60 -10.72 1.13 -7.60
N LYS A 61 -11.54 1.39 -8.63
CA LYS A 61 -11.49 0.62 -9.87
C LYS A 61 -10.16 0.94 -10.56
N HIS A 62 -9.42 -0.09 -10.97
CA HIS A 62 -8.09 0.06 -11.59
C HIS A 62 -7.07 0.87 -10.77
N PHE A 63 -7.23 0.96 -9.43
CA PHE A 63 -6.31 1.70 -8.56
C PHE A 63 -6.16 3.19 -8.91
N GLU A 64 -7.22 3.80 -9.42
CA GLU A 64 -7.27 5.21 -9.86
C GLU A 64 -7.27 6.23 -8.70
N LYS A 65 -7.59 5.80 -7.48
CA LYS A 65 -7.65 6.66 -6.28
C LYS A 65 -6.50 6.35 -5.35
N CYS A 66 -6.04 7.33 -4.57
CA CYS A 66 -4.98 7.13 -3.59
C CYS A 66 -5.33 7.69 -2.22
N THR A 67 -4.70 7.15 -1.18
CA THR A 67 -4.78 7.68 0.17
C THR A 67 -3.48 7.44 0.91
N THR A 68 -3.11 8.36 1.80
CA THR A 68 -1.86 8.24 2.56
C THR A 68 -2.13 7.68 3.96
N VAL A 69 -1.27 6.78 4.40
CA VAL A 69 -1.19 6.27 5.79
C VAL A 69 0.18 6.60 6.35
N THR A 70 0.22 6.95 7.62
CA THR A 70 1.46 7.05 8.41
C THR A 70 1.45 5.91 9.41
N VAL A 71 2.54 5.16 9.46
CA VAL A 71 2.76 4.03 10.38
C VAL A 71 3.01 4.52 11.79
#